data_AF-A0A953G3U9-F1
#
_entry.id   AF-A0A953G3U9-F1
#
_cell.length_a   1.000
_cell.length_b   1.000
_cell.length_c   1.000
_cell.angle_alpha   90.00
_cell.angle_beta   90.00
_cell.angle_gamma   90.00
#
_symmetry.space_group_name_H-M   'P 1'
#
loop_
_entity.id
_entity.type
_entity.pdbx_description
1 polymer ?
#
loop_
_entity_poly.entity_id
_entity_poly.type
_entity_poly.pdbx_seq_one_letter_code
_entity_poly.pdbx_strand_id
1 'polypeptide(L)'
;MGRTDLISNFKYLEVKVVLRALIFACLLSFASTSHADSSTSDSSIQSQWEAAKLAIAAGDLTTANDRIIALEQAMKQEGYLSLDGYASFLVAQGETSLAAGDLNSASFFARKSAQLAPNSPLVILSSLRLTVESGEGQLFKQLFRAIKNLPGHYGVLLMIVTEMAYGLALVLTLGLLGITTMQFGCQTVVLLRRMARRLPPLTRGFLAPILVLSLLCLPLFFGMLWTVFAWAVLIYFLLPEKRWLVFTSASLIALWAVLIPMRENIRLWFDDPGVQAMLKVSSGSYSDWDRDTLVKMVETRGNDPFAAFTLAQLMRRQGEFEKAERYFQNAERVLGRQPWTTAQYGLIAFLRHQYQRAEELFEEARNAGLHTPELLFNQSKTRYQLLDTKGGRELYTEAHRLNPELIDNLQSREAEFGITSGLAVGEISLPLSALLKSALQPISESGPRSDQVSQALMHGLTPPKMAIAAALLFVLFFMMKSEAPKRRIETCYTQYKPAAIVTRLFEVIPGGALVLRGRPIRGFIFLSMFLFLVFPILGWPQDMNVLQRYLWGITLYYSVAVGVLAVAVLYITNARRREVIDA
;
A
#
# COMPACT_ATOMS: atom_id res chain seq x y z
N MET A 1 -14.56 44.80 -25.38
CA MET A 1 -15.61 43.77 -25.26
C MET A 1 -14.99 42.57 -24.55
N GLY A 2 -15.28 42.41 -23.26
CA GLY A 2 -14.68 41.37 -22.43
C GLY A 2 -15.49 41.19 -21.16
N ARG A 3 -15.86 39.93 -20.87
CA ARG A 3 -16.27 39.35 -19.57
C ARG A 3 -17.02 38.04 -19.84
N THR A 4 -16.30 36.92 -20.00
CA THR A 4 -16.89 35.57 -19.94
C THR A 4 -15.85 34.50 -19.54
N ASP A 5 -15.06 34.71 -18.47
CA ASP A 5 -14.13 33.67 -17.97
C ASP A 5 -14.08 33.51 -16.44
N LEU A 6 -14.95 34.20 -15.67
CA LEU A 6 -14.94 34.09 -14.20
C LEU A 6 -15.98 33.14 -13.59
N ILE A 7 -16.87 32.54 -14.39
CA ILE A 7 -18.00 31.74 -13.87
C ILE A 7 -17.71 30.23 -13.84
N SER A 8 -16.73 29.73 -14.59
CA SER A 8 -16.41 28.28 -14.62
C SER A 8 -15.58 27.81 -13.42
N ASN A 9 -14.76 28.69 -12.81
CA ASN A 9 -13.96 28.34 -11.63
C ASN A 9 -14.75 28.35 -10.31
N PHE A 10 -15.87 29.07 -10.23
CA PHE A 10 -16.69 29.14 -9.01
C PHE A 10 -17.48 27.84 -8.77
N LYS A 11 -17.95 27.18 -9.83
CA LYS A 11 -18.68 25.90 -9.73
C LYS A 11 -17.80 24.71 -9.30
N TYR A 12 -16.51 24.72 -9.64
CA TYR A 12 -15.59 23.65 -9.22
C TYR A 12 -15.20 23.72 -7.74
N LEU A 13 -15.24 24.91 -7.14
CA LEU A 13 -14.92 25.10 -5.72
C LEU A 13 -16.10 24.66 -4.84
N GLU A 14 -17.33 25.00 -5.20
CA GLU A 14 -18.54 24.58 -4.46
C GLU A 14 -18.73 23.06 -4.49
N VAL A 15 -18.48 22.39 -5.63
CA VAL A 15 -18.59 20.92 -5.71
C VAL A 15 -17.57 20.23 -4.79
N LYS A 16 -16.36 20.78 -4.62
CA LYS A 16 -15.37 20.22 -3.69
C LYS A 16 -15.75 20.42 -2.22
N VAL A 17 -16.35 21.56 -1.88
CA VAL A 17 -16.83 21.83 -0.51
C VAL A 17 -18.04 20.95 -0.18
N VAL A 18 -18.99 20.81 -1.12
CA VAL A 18 -20.17 19.93 -0.96
C VAL A 18 -19.76 18.46 -0.89
N LEU A 19 -18.80 18.01 -1.69
CA LEU A 19 -18.28 16.63 -1.63
C LEU A 19 -17.52 16.37 -0.31
N ARG A 20 -16.78 17.36 0.22
CA ARG A 20 -16.14 17.25 1.55
C ARG A 20 -17.17 17.20 2.67
N ALA A 21 -18.22 18.02 2.60
CA ALA A 21 -19.31 18.00 3.57
C ALA A 21 -20.11 16.68 3.50
N LEU A 22 -20.33 16.11 2.31
CA LEU A 22 -20.99 14.82 2.14
C LEU A 22 -20.13 13.64 2.60
N ILE A 23 -18.82 13.65 2.33
CA ILE A 23 -17.91 12.62 2.85
C ILE A 23 -17.82 12.72 4.38
N PHE A 24 -17.76 13.93 4.93
CA PHE A 24 -17.77 14.17 6.37
C PHE A 24 -19.10 13.75 7.01
N ALA A 25 -20.24 14.04 6.39
CA ALA A 25 -21.56 13.61 6.83
C ALA A 25 -21.76 12.09 6.71
N CYS A 26 -21.21 11.44 5.68
CA CYS A 26 -21.16 9.98 5.57
C CYS A 26 -20.26 9.35 6.62
N LEU A 27 -19.10 9.95 6.93
CA LEU A 27 -18.20 9.47 8.00
C LEU A 27 -18.81 9.67 9.40
N LEU A 28 -19.51 10.79 9.62
CA LEU A 28 -20.29 11.02 10.83
C LEU A 28 -21.51 10.08 10.92
N SER A 29 -22.18 9.80 9.81
CA SER A 29 -23.31 8.84 9.78
C SER A 29 -22.83 7.41 10.01
N PHE A 30 -21.67 7.02 9.47
CA PHE A 30 -21.05 5.72 9.74
C PHE A 30 -20.55 5.61 11.19
N ALA A 31 -20.12 6.73 11.78
CA ALA A 31 -19.78 6.82 13.19
C ALA A 31 -21.02 6.91 14.12
N SER A 32 -22.19 7.32 13.61
CA SER A 32 -23.42 7.47 14.39
C SER A 32 -24.40 6.29 14.25
N THR A 33 -24.21 5.40 13.27
CA THR A 33 -25.03 4.17 13.12
C THR A 33 -24.58 2.99 13.99
N SER A 34 -23.63 3.19 14.91
CA SER A 34 -23.40 2.23 15.99
C SER A 34 -24.47 2.40 17.08
N HIS A 35 -25.68 1.91 16.80
CA HIS A 35 -26.70 1.60 17.81
C HIS A 35 -26.07 0.71 18.90
N ALA A 36 -26.10 1.06 20.18
CA ALA A 36 -27.28 1.13 21.04
C ALA A 36 -28.09 -0.19 21.01
N ASP A 37 -27.43 -1.30 21.34
CA ASP A 37 -28.01 -2.38 22.17
C ASP A 37 -27.00 -3.53 22.32
N SER A 38 -26.23 -3.49 23.42
CA SER A 38 -25.75 -4.69 24.11
C SER A 38 -25.36 -4.31 25.53
N SER A 39 -26.28 -4.53 26.45
CA SER A 39 -26.11 -4.36 27.90
C SER A 39 -25.12 -5.38 28.46
N THR A 40 -23.83 -5.12 28.43
CA THR A 40 -22.81 -5.87 29.18
C THR A 40 -21.62 -4.94 29.46
N SER A 41 -21.51 -4.48 30.71
CA SER A 41 -20.48 -3.61 31.29
C SER A 41 -20.03 -2.44 30.41
N ASP A 42 -20.46 -1.22 30.73
CA ASP A 42 -19.74 -0.01 30.30
C ASP A 42 -18.25 -0.20 30.66
N SER A 43 -17.44 -0.54 29.68
CA SER A 43 -16.00 -0.70 29.90
C SER A 43 -15.47 0.64 30.43
N SER A 44 -14.50 0.57 31.34
CA SER A 44 -13.88 1.77 31.92
C SER A 44 -13.42 2.70 30.79
N ILE A 45 -12.91 2.12 29.71
CA ILE A 45 -12.53 2.77 28.47
C ILE A 45 -13.67 3.60 27.86
N GLN A 46 -14.85 3.00 27.62
CA GLN A 46 -15.97 3.70 27.00
C GLN A 46 -16.44 4.87 27.87
N SER A 47 -16.54 4.66 29.18
CA SER A 47 -16.93 5.72 30.13
C SER A 47 -15.95 6.90 30.15
N GLN A 48 -14.63 6.61 30.23
CA GLN A 48 -13.61 7.68 30.18
C GLN A 48 -13.62 8.39 28.82
N TRP A 49 -13.90 7.67 27.73
CA TRP A 49 -13.97 8.27 26.41
C TRP A 49 -15.17 9.20 26.22
N GLU A 50 -16.37 8.80 26.66
CA GLU A 50 -17.54 9.67 26.61
C GLU A 50 -17.30 10.96 27.41
N ALA A 51 -16.70 10.85 28.60
CA ALA A 51 -16.32 12.00 29.40
C ALA A 51 -15.26 12.89 28.69
N ALA A 52 -14.27 12.29 28.03
CA ALA A 52 -13.29 13.02 27.24
C ALA A 52 -13.92 13.77 26.06
N LYS A 53 -14.85 13.13 25.31
CA LYS A 53 -15.58 13.77 24.21
C LYS A 53 -16.40 14.96 24.67
N LEU A 54 -17.09 14.85 25.82
CA LEU A 54 -17.86 15.96 26.39
C LEU A 54 -16.95 17.14 26.76
N ALA A 55 -15.80 16.89 27.39
CA ALA A 55 -14.83 17.93 27.71
C ALA A 55 -14.23 18.59 26.45
N ILE A 56 -13.90 17.81 25.42
CA ILE A 56 -13.44 18.30 24.11
C ILE A 56 -14.50 19.20 23.47
N ALA A 57 -15.76 18.77 23.47
CA ALA A 57 -16.86 19.55 22.91
C ALA A 57 -17.10 20.86 23.68
N ALA A 58 -16.81 20.89 24.98
CA ALA A 58 -16.87 22.09 25.81
C ALA A 58 -15.64 23.02 25.65
N GLY A 59 -14.59 22.59 24.94
CA GLY A 59 -13.33 23.32 24.83
C GLY A 59 -12.45 23.27 26.09
N ASP A 60 -12.79 22.42 27.07
CA ASP A 60 -12.01 22.25 28.30
C ASP A 60 -10.90 21.21 28.09
N LEU A 61 -9.78 21.67 27.52
CA LEU A 61 -8.62 20.83 27.22
C LEU A 61 -7.95 20.23 28.46
N THR A 62 -8.10 20.86 29.63
CA THR A 62 -7.53 20.36 30.88
C THR A 62 -8.31 19.15 31.36
N THR A 63 -9.64 19.25 31.43
CA THR A 63 -10.48 18.09 31.76
C THR A 63 -10.33 17.00 30.70
N ALA A 64 -10.25 17.35 29.41
CA ALA A 64 -10.01 16.38 28.35
C ALA A 64 -8.66 15.65 28.53
N ASN A 65 -7.60 16.38 28.89
CA ASN A 65 -6.28 15.81 29.18
C ASN A 65 -6.35 14.74 30.27
N ASP A 66 -7.02 15.06 31.37
CA ASP A 66 -7.10 14.18 32.54
C ASP A 66 -7.91 12.92 32.21
N ARG A 67 -9.00 13.05 31.45
CA ARG A 67 -9.79 11.91 30.96
C ARG A 67 -9.01 11.05 29.97
N ILE A 68 -8.19 11.64 29.09
CA ILE A 68 -7.36 10.88 28.16
C ILE A 68 -6.23 10.14 28.90
N ILE A 69 -5.67 10.71 29.97
CA ILE A 69 -4.69 10.00 30.82
C ILE A 69 -5.36 8.82 31.54
N ALA A 70 -6.56 9.03 32.10
CA ALA A 70 -7.34 7.95 32.71
C ALA A 70 -7.71 6.86 31.69
N LEU A 71 -8.02 7.25 30.45
CA LEU A 71 -8.26 6.34 29.33
C LEU A 71 -7.02 5.52 28.97
N GLU A 72 -5.82 6.12 28.95
CA GLU A 72 -4.56 5.39 28.73
C GLU A 72 -4.29 4.38 29.86
N GLN A 73 -4.60 4.74 31.11
CA GLN A 73 -4.49 3.82 32.24
C GLN A 73 -5.48 2.66 32.13
N ALA A 74 -6.73 2.93 31.75
CA ALA A 74 -7.73 1.89 31.50
C ALA A 74 -7.32 0.98 30.33
N MET A 75 -6.79 1.55 29.25
CA MET A 75 -6.21 0.82 28.11
C MET A 75 -5.13 -0.17 28.56
N LYS A 76 -4.21 0.30 29.42
CA LYS A 76 -3.13 -0.54 29.99
C LYS A 76 -3.68 -1.65 30.87
N GLN A 77 -4.62 -1.32 31.77
CA GLN A 77 -5.25 -2.29 32.68
C GLN A 77 -6.02 -3.38 31.95
N GLU A 78 -6.75 -3.02 30.89
CA GLU A 78 -7.50 -3.97 30.06
C GLU A 78 -6.63 -4.64 28.99
N GLY A 79 -5.35 -4.23 28.86
CA GLY A 79 -4.37 -4.92 28.04
C GLY A 79 -4.39 -4.60 26.55
N TYR A 80 -4.96 -3.47 26.18
CA TYR A 80 -4.90 -2.96 24.82
C TYR A 80 -3.52 -2.35 24.54
N LEU A 81 -2.98 -2.60 23.35
CA LEU A 81 -1.69 -2.01 22.94
C LEU A 81 -1.86 -0.58 22.39
N SER A 82 -3.05 -0.29 21.88
CA SER A 82 -3.36 0.97 21.21
C SER A 82 -4.87 1.16 21.09
N LEU A 83 -5.29 2.42 21.10
CA LEU A 83 -6.67 2.85 20.91
C LEU A 83 -6.82 3.61 19.58
N ASP A 84 -6.54 2.93 18.47
CA ASP A 84 -6.44 3.52 17.12
C ASP A 84 -7.68 4.32 16.69
N GLY A 85 -8.88 3.84 16.99
CA GLY A 85 -10.13 4.55 16.69
C GLY A 85 -10.25 5.87 17.44
N TYR A 86 -9.92 5.86 18.74
CA TYR A 86 -9.93 7.03 19.62
C TYR A 86 -8.85 8.04 19.20
N ALA A 87 -7.64 7.56 18.91
CA ALA A 87 -6.55 8.37 18.43
C ALA A 87 -6.87 9.01 17.07
N SER A 88 -7.51 8.28 16.15
CA SER A 88 -7.95 8.81 14.85
C SER A 88 -9.00 9.90 15.00
N PHE A 89 -9.92 9.79 15.96
CA PHE A 89 -10.86 10.86 16.30
C PHE A 89 -10.12 12.13 16.77
N LEU A 90 -9.12 11.98 17.66
CA LEU A 90 -8.32 13.12 18.12
C LEU A 90 -7.57 13.77 16.95
N VAL A 91 -7.01 13.00 16.02
CA VAL A 91 -6.39 13.57 14.80
C VAL A 91 -7.41 14.40 14.00
N ALA A 92 -8.64 13.91 13.81
CA ALA A 92 -9.68 14.66 13.11
C ALA A 92 -10.06 15.97 13.83
N GLN A 93 -10.12 15.96 15.16
CA GLN A 93 -10.32 17.18 15.96
C GLN A 93 -9.14 18.15 15.80
N GLY A 94 -7.91 17.63 15.83
CA GLY A 94 -6.69 18.40 15.59
C GLY A 94 -6.70 19.10 14.24
N GLU A 95 -7.11 18.42 13.17
CA GLU A 95 -7.23 19.01 11.83
C GLU A 95 -8.30 20.11 11.78
N THR A 96 -9.40 19.94 12.53
CA THR A 96 -10.45 20.95 12.66
C THR A 96 -9.94 22.19 13.39
N SER A 97 -9.23 22.02 14.51
CA SER A 97 -8.60 23.13 15.25
C SER A 97 -7.51 23.84 14.42
N LEU A 98 -6.69 23.08 13.69
CA LEU A 98 -5.67 23.65 12.80
C LEU A 98 -6.31 24.48 11.69
N ALA A 99 -7.40 24.00 11.09
CA ALA A 99 -8.16 24.76 10.09
C ALA A 99 -8.78 26.05 10.66
N ALA A 100 -9.10 26.06 11.95
CA ALA A 100 -9.56 27.25 12.67
C ALA A 100 -8.42 28.20 13.10
N GLY A 101 -7.15 27.82 12.89
CA GLY A 101 -5.98 28.58 13.32
C GLY A 101 -5.60 28.41 14.80
N ASP A 102 -6.26 27.50 15.53
CA ASP A 102 -5.92 27.18 16.91
C ASP A 102 -4.81 26.13 16.98
N LEU A 103 -3.57 26.61 16.89
CA LEU A 103 -2.36 25.78 16.94
C LEU A 103 -2.18 25.06 18.28
N ASN A 104 -2.69 25.62 19.38
CA ASN A 104 -2.55 25.03 20.72
C ASN A 104 -3.43 23.79 20.85
N SER A 105 -4.70 23.88 20.45
CA SER A 105 -5.60 22.72 20.42
C SER A 105 -5.12 21.67 19.41
N ALA A 106 -4.65 22.09 18.24
CA ALA A 106 -4.08 21.17 17.24
C ALA A 106 -2.87 20.39 17.79
N SER A 107 -1.91 21.07 18.43
CA SER A 107 -0.76 20.44 19.12
C SER A 107 -1.24 19.48 20.21
N PHE A 108 -2.19 19.90 21.04
CA PHE A 108 -2.76 19.06 22.10
C PHE A 108 -3.29 17.74 21.53
N PHE A 109 -4.15 17.80 20.51
CA PHE A 109 -4.73 16.61 19.89
C PHE A 109 -3.70 15.72 19.19
N ALA A 110 -2.68 16.30 18.56
CA ALA A 110 -1.58 15.54 17.95
C ALA A 110 -0.77 14.74 18.99
N ARG A 111 -0.47 15.36 20.14
CA ARG A 111 0.25 14.67 21.23
C ARG A 111 -0.61 13.57 21.86
N LYS A 112 -1.90 13.85 22.08
CA LYS A 112 -2.81 12.88 22.69
C LYS A 112 -3.15 11.70 21.77
N SER A 113 -3.26 11.90 20.46
CA SER A 113 -3.41 10.78 19.54
C SER A 113 -2.16 9.89 19.52
N ALA A 114 -0.97 10.48 19.51
CA ALA A 114 0.29 9.73 19.61
C ALA A 114 0.47 9.04 20.98
N GLN A 115 -0.11 9.56 22.06
CA GLN A 115 -0.12 8.92 23.38
C GLN A 115 -1.01 7.67 23.40
N LEU A 116 -2.20 7.73 22.79
CA LEU A 116 -3.16 6.61 22.76
C LEU A 116 -2.79 5.52 21.74
N ALA A 117 -2.02 5.86 20.70
CA ALA A 117 -1.62 4.92 19.65
C ALA A 117 -0.16 5.16 19.20
N PRO A 118 0.82 4.98 20.10
CA PRO A 118 2.21 5.39 19.87
C PRO A 118 2.90 4.63 18.74
N ASN A 119 2.42 3.43 18.43
CA ASN A 119 3.02 2.57 17.42
C ASN A 119 2.18 2.46 16.15
N SER A 120 0.96 2.98 16.13
CA SER A 120 0.06 2.86 14.97
C SER A 120 0.57 3.72 13.81
N PRO A 121 0.99 3.12 12.69
CA PRO A 121 1.48 3.86 11.54
C PRO A 121 0.38 4.75 10.95
N LEU A 122 -0.89 4.33 11.06
CA LEU A 122 -2.02 5.10 10.57
C LEU A 122 -2.18 6.43 11.32
N VAL A 123 -2.13 6.36 12.66
CA VAL A 123 -2.24 7.54 13.53
C VAL A 123 -1.02 8.44 13.37
N ILE A 124 0.18 7.87 13.31
CA ILE A 124 1.40 8.66 13.10
C ILE A 124 1.36 9.37 11.75
N LEU A 125 1.02 8.67 10.66
CA LEU A 125 0.96 9.27 9.32
C LEU A 125 -0.11 10.36 9.24
N SER A 126 -1.29 10.12 9.79
CA SER A 126 -2.38 11.09 9.79
C SER A 126 -2.10 12.31 10.68
N SER A 127 -1.30 12.17 11.75
CA SER A 127 -0.90 13.29 12.61
C SER A 127 0.37 14.03 12.16
N LEU A 128 1.03 13.60 11.07
CA LEU A 128 2.26 14.24 10.58
C LEU A 128 2.06 15.72 10.28
N ARG A 129 0.94 16.07 9.62
CA ARG A 129 0.63 17.46 9.27
C ARG A 129 0.47 18.31 10.53
N LEU A 130 -0.34 17.83 11.48
CA LEU A 130 -0.55 18.49 12.76
C LEU A 130 0.77 18.74 13.48
N THR A 131 1.64 17.73 13.55
CA THR A 131 2.92 17.83 14.26
C THR A 131 3.86 18.84 13.59
N VAL A 132 3.91 18.87 12.25
CA VAL A 132 4.78 19.79 11.51
C VAL A 132 4.28 21.23 11.61
N GLU A 133 2.98 21.46 11.39
CA GLU A 133 2.39 22.81 11.45
C GLU A 133 2.35 23.36 12.88
N SER A 134 2.25 22.48 13.91
CA SER A 134 2.31 22.89 15.32
C SER A 134 3.74 23.02 15.88
N GLY A 135 4.77 22.61 15.14
CA GLY A 135 6.18 22.66 15.56
C GLY A 135 6.61 21.61 16.60
N GLU A 136 5.80 20.57 16.85
CA GLU A 136 6.05 19.56 17.91
C GLU A 136 7.01 18.44 17.49
N GLY A 137 7.48 18.39 16.24
CA GLY A 137 8.33 17.29 15.82
C GLY A 137 8.98 17.41 14.45
N GLN A 138 10.01 16.59 14.26
CA GLN A 138 10.69 16.45 12.98
C GLN A 138 9.93 15.48 12.09
N LEU A 139 9.42 15.98 10.94
CA LEU A 139 8.68 15.21 9.94
C LEU A 139 9.34 13.87 9.61
N PHE A 140 10.64 13.90 9.31
CA PHE A 140 11.39 12.70 8.91
C PHE A 140 11.46 11.65 10.01
N LYS A 141 11.58 12.07 11.28
CA LYS A 141 11.65 11.14 12.42
C LYS A 141 10.32 10.40 12.61
N GLN A 142 9.20 11.12 12.53
CA GLN A 142 7.87 10.52 12.65
C GLN A 142 7.53 9.64 11.44
N LEU A 143 7.85 10.09 10.23
CA LEU A 143 7.66 9.29 9.01
C LEU A 143 8.46 7.99 9.08
N PHE A 144 9.74 8.05 9.48
CA PHE A 144 10.57 6.86 9.65
C PHE A 144 10.02 5.94 10.74
N ARG A 145 9.50 6.48 11.84
CA ARG A 145 8.82 5.71 12.89
C ARG A 145 7.60 4.98 12.34
N ALA A 146 6.74 5.65 11.56
CA ALA A 146 5.58 5.01 10.93
C ALA A 146 5.99 3.89 9.97
N ILE A 147 7.01 4.12 9.14
CA ILE A 147 7.53 3.11 8.20
C ILE A 147 8.13 1.93 8.96
N LYS A 148 8.89 2.18 10.03
CA LYS A 148 9.50 1.14 10.88
C LYS A 148 8.44 0.24 11.52
N ASN A 149 7.30 0.80 11.92
CA ASN A 149 6.22 0.07 12.57
C ASN A 149 5.26 -0.60 11.56
N LEU A 150 5.32 -0.25 10.28
CA LEU A 150 4.44 -0.80 9.24
C LEU A 150 4.43 -2.34 9.17
N PRO A 151 5.56 -3.05 9.33
CA PRO A 151 5.58 -4.52 9.36
C PRO A 151 4.81 -5.14 10.54
N GLY A 152 4.56 -4.38 11.62
CA GLY A 152 3.72 -4.83 12.75
C GLY A 152 2.22 -4.62 12.52
N HIS A 153 1.85 -3.85 11.48
CA HIS A 153 0.46 -3.53 11.16
C HIS A 153 0.12 -3.99 9.73
N TYR A 154 0.02 -5.31 9.56
CA TYR A 154 -0.19 -5.94 8.26
C TYR A 154 -1.41 -5.42 7.49
N GLY A 155 -2.48 -5.06 8.20
CA GLY A 155 -3.66 -4.46 7.58
C GLY A 155 -3.34 -3.14 6.86
N VAL A 156 -2.56 -2.26 7.50
CA VAL A 156 -2.15 -0.98 6.91
C VAL A 156 -1.16 -1.23 5.77
N LEU A 157 -0.21 -2.15 5.93
CA LEU A 157 0.75 -2.50 4.88
C LEU A 157 0.05 -3.01 3.62
N LEU A 158 -0.84 -4.00 3.78
CA LEU A 158 -1.59 -4.59 2.67
C LEU A 158 -2.54 -3.57 2.03
N MET A 159 -3.18 -2.70 2.82
CA MET A 159 -3.97 -1.59 2.29
C MET A 159 -3.12 -0.65 1.43
N ILE A 160 -1.95 -0.22 1.91
CA ILE A 160 -1.04 0.65 1.15
C ILE A 160 -0.59 -0.03 -0.14
N VAL A 161 -0.14 -1.28 -0.08
CA VAL A 161 0.32 -2.02 -1.26
C VAL A 161 -0.80 -2.19 -2.29
N THR A 162 -2.00 -2.53 -1.82
CA THR A 162 -3.19 -2.74 -2.66
C THR A 162 -3.63 -1.44 -3.33
N GLU A 163 -3.62 -0.33 -2.58
CA GLU A 163 -3.94 0.96 -3.18
C GLU A 163 -2.84 1.38 -4.15
N MET A 164 -1.56 1.34 -3.79
CA MET A 164 -0.46 1.76 -4.68
C MET A 164 -0.35 0.95 -5.98
N ALA A 165 -0.82 -0.30 -6.01
CA ALA A 165 -0.66 -1.22 -7.13
C ALA A 165 -1.15 -0.63 -8.47
N TYR A 166 -2.38 -0.11 -8.54
CA TYR A 166 -2.93 0.45 -9.78
C TYR A 166 -2.24 1.75 -10.18
N GLY A 167 -1.85 2.55 -9.19
CA GLY A 167 -1.17 3.81 -9.42
C GLY A 167 0.21 3.61 -10.04
N LEU A 168 0.95 2.64 -9.51
CA LEU A 168 2.23 2.22 -10.07
C LEU A 168 2.04 1.65 -11.49
N ALA A 169 1.07 0.76 -11.70
CA ALA A 169 0.79 0.18 -13.01
C ALA A 169 0.37 1.24 -14.04
N LEU A 170 -0.41 2.24 -13.64
CA LEU A 170 -0.81 3.37 -14.49
C LEU A 170 0.40 4.24 -14.85
N VAL A 171 1.25 4.58 -13.88
CA VAL A 171 2.50 5.32 -14.12
C VAL A 171 3.41 4.59 -15.11
N LEU A 172 3.59 3.27 -14.94
CA LEU A 172 4.33 2.45 -15.89
C LEU A 172 3.66 2.43 -17.26
N THR A 173 2.33 2.43 -17.33
CA THR A 173 1.64 2.47 -18.63
C THR A 173 1.81 3.80 -19.34
N LEU A 174 1.64 4.92 -18.63
CA LEU A 174 1.85 6.25 -19.17
C LEU A 174 3.31 6.47 -19.59
N GLY A 175 4.27 5.98 -18.79
CA GLY A 175 5.68 6.00 -19.13
C GLY A 175 5.96 5.23 -20.41
N LEU A 176 5.39 4.04 -20.57
CA LEU A 176 5.58 3.22 -21.78
C LEU A 176 4.94 3.87 -23.01
N LEU A 177 3.73 4.42 -22.88
CA LEU A 177 3.05 5.16 -23.94
C LEU A 177 3.87 6.39 -24.36
N GLY A 178 4.38 7.17 -23.41
CA GLY A 178 5.23 8.33 -23.70
C GLY A 178 6.49 7.96 -24.48
N ILE A 179 7.23 6.94 -24.02
CA ILE A 179 8.43 6.47 -24.72
C ILE A 179 8.13 5.89 -26.10
N THR A 180 7.04 5.15 -26.22
CA THR A 180 6.65 4.55 -27.49
C THR A 180 6.25 5.63 -28.50
N THR A 181 5.54 6.66 -28.05
CA THR A 181 5.21 7.85 -28.85
C THR A 181 6.47 8.55 -29.34
N MET A 182 7.45 8.80 -28.45
CA MET A 182 8.73 9.38 -28.83
C MET A 182 9.49 8.49 -29.80
N GLN A 183 9.48 7.17 -29.59
CA GLN A 183 10.14 6.21 -30.45
C GLN A 183 9.54 6.22 -31.86
N PHE A 184 8.22 6.33 -32.00
CA PHE A 184 7.58 6.51 -33.29
C PHE A 184 7.93 7.86 -33.92
N GLY A 185 7.93 8.95 -33.16
CA GLY A 185 8.36 10.27 -33.63
C GLY A 185 9.78 10.27 -34.20
N CYS A 186 10.73 9.67 -33.47
CA CYS A 186 12.12 9.51 -33.89
C CYS A 186 12.28 8.61 -35.13
N GLN A 187 11.38 7.66 -35.33
CA GLN A 187 11.44 6.67 -36.41
C GLN A 187 10.39 6.91 -37.50
N THR A 188 9.75 8.07 -37.54
CA THR A 188 8.65 8.39 -38.47
C THR A 188 9.02 8.08 -39.92
N VAL A 189 10.25 8.42 -40.32
CA VAL A 189 10.78 8.16 -41.67
C VAL A 189 10.88 6.67 -41.98
N VAL A 190 11.36 5.89 -41.01
CA VAL A 190 11.51 4.43 -41.14
C VAL A 190 10.14 3.76 -41.20
N LEU A 191 9.19 4.22 -40.38
CA LEU A 191 7.80 3.76 -40.39
C LEU A 191 7.14 4.02 -41.73
N LEU A 192 7.18 5.27 -42.22
CA LEU A 192 6.61 5.67 -43.52
C LEU A 192 7.24 4.86 -44.66
N ARG A 193 8.57 4.70 -44.67
CA ARG A 193 9.27 3.91 -45.69
C ARG A 193 8.86 2.43 -45.67
N ARG A 194 8.71 1.82 -44.49
CA ARG A 194 8.31 0.42 -44.36
C ARG A 194 6.85 0.22 -44.72
N MET A 195 5.97 1.16 -44.34
CA MET A 195 4.56 1.12 -44.71
C MET A 195 4.35 1.32 -46.21
N ALA A 196 5.00 2.34 -46.80
CA ALA A 196 4.93 2.61 -48.24
C ALA A 196 5.41 1.43 -49.09
N ARG A 197 6.38 0.64 -48.59
CA ARG A 197 6.83 -0.59 -49.26
C ARG A 197 5.77 -1.69 -49.30
N ARG A 198 4.83 -1.72 -48.36
CA ARG A 198 3.72 -2.69 -48.34
C ARG A 198 2.52 -2.23 -49.16
N LEU A 199 2.48 -0.96 -49.57
CA LEU A 199 1.37 -0.39 -50.35
C LEU A 199 1.60 -0.51 -51.87
N PRO A 200 0.53 -0.67 -52.66
CA PRO A 200 0.58 -0.60 -54.12
C PRO A 200 1.22 0.70 -54.61
N PRO A 201 1.95 0.71 -55.74
CA PRO A 201 2.70 1.88 -56.22
C PRO A 201 1.89 3.17 -56.30
N LEU A 202 0.63 3.08 -56.73
CA LEU A 202 -0.29 4.19 -56.94
C LEU A 202 -0.65 4.95 -55.66
N THR A 203 -0.55 4.32 -54.48
CA THR A 203 -1.01 4.89 -53.21
C THR A 203 0.12 5.27 -52.25
N ARG A 204 1.39 5.02 -52.61
CA ARG A 204 2.54 5.15 -51.69
C ARG A 204 2.82 6.56 -51.19
N GLY A 205 2.47 7.59 -51.96
CA GLY A 205 2.76 8.98 -51.64
C GLY A 205 1.82 9.53 -50.58
N PHE A 206 0.57 9.78 -50.95
CA PHE A 206 -0.40 10.46 -50.10
C PHE A 206 -1.03 9.55 -49.02
N LEU A 207 -1.26 8.27 -49.33
CA LEU A 207 -2.01 7.38 -48.44
C LEU A 207 -1.16 6.85 -47.26
N ALA A 208 0.16 6.74 -47.43
CA ALA A 208 1.02 6.13 -46.41
C ALA A 208 1.04 6.91 -45.08
N PRO A 209 1.18 8.24 -45.04
CA PRO A 209 1.08 9.01 -43.79
C PRO A 209 -0.29 8.90 -43.13
N ILE A 210 -1.38 8.94 -43.92
CA ILE A 210 -2.75 8.82 -43.40
C ILE A 210 -2.95 7.45 -42.76
N LEU A 211 -2.48 6.38 -43.40
CA LEU A 211 -2.58 5.03 -42.85
C LEU A 211 -1.72 4.85 -41.59
N VAL A 212 -0.49 5.36 -41.57
CA VAL A 212 0.36 5.30 -40.37
C VAL A 212 -0.27 6.07 -39.23
N LEU A 213 -0.76 7.29 -39.48
CA LEU A 213 -1.42 8.10 -38.46
C LEU A 213 -2.69 7.42 -37.95
N SER A 214 -3.52 6.90 -38.85
CA SER A 214 -4.75 6.16 -38.49
C SER A 214 -4.41 4.94 -37.63
N LEU A 215 -3.38 4.18 -37.99
CA LEU A 215 -2.94 3.00 -37.25
C LEU A 215 -2.35 3.35 -35.87
N LEU A 216 -1.76 4.53 -35.72
CA LEU A 216 -1.25 5.03 -34.45
C LEU A 216 -2.37 5.58 -33.56
N CYS A 217 -3.37 6.27 -34.13
CA CYS A 217 -4.44 6.94 -33.39
C CYS A 217 -5.62 6.03 -33.07
N LEU A 218 -5.98 5.08 -33.95
CA LEU A 218 -7.16 4.22 -33.77
C LEU A 218 -7.14 3.44 -32.44
N PRO A 219 -6.02 2.85 -31.98
CA PRO A 219 -5.98 2.14 -30.70
C PRO A 219 -6.30 3.00 -29.47
N LEU A 220 -6.11 4.33 -29.55
CA LEU A 220 -6.39 5.25 -28.45
C LEU A 220 -7.86 5.27 -28.06
N PHE A 221 -8.77 4.98 -28.99
CA PHE A 221 -10.21 4.93 -28.75
C PHE A 221 -10.66 3.66 -28.00
N PHE A 222 -9.83 2.62 -27.95
CA PHE A 222 -10.16 1.34 -27.30
C PHE A 222 -9.58 1.21 -25.88
N GLY A 223 -8.85 2.22 -25.41
CA GLY A 223 -8.23 2.26 -24.09
C GLY A 223 -6.71 2.17 -24.13
N MET A 224 -6.10 2.47 -22.98
CA MET A 224 -4.64 2.57 -22.82
C MET A 224 -3.91 1.25 -23.07
N LEU A 225 -4.46 0.12 -22.62
CA LEU A 225 -3.80 -1.17 -22.80
C LEU A 225 -3.96 -1.72 -24.22
N TRP A 226 -5.09 -1.46 -24.88
CA TRP A 226 -5.23 -1.70 -26.31
C TRP A 226 -4.23 -0.90 -27.13
N THR A 227 -3.98 0.35 -26.73
CA THR A 227 -2.94 1.18 -27.34
C THR A 227 -1.55 0.55 -27.20
N VAL A 228 -1.16 0.16 -25.98
CA VAL A 228 0.12 -0.51 -25.72
C VAL A 228 0.24 -1.80 -26.55
N PHE A 229 -0.81 -2.63 -26.57
CA PHE A 229 -0.82 -3.88 -27.34
C PHE A 229 -0.67 -3.63 -28.85
N ALA A 230 -1.50 -2.76 -29.43
CA ALA A 230 -1.48 -2.48 -30.86
C ALA A 230 -0.15 -1.85 -31.30
N TRP A 231 0.40 -0.94 -30.49
CA TRP A 231 1.71 -0.34 -30.76
C TRP A 231 2.85 -1.35 -30.62
N ALA A 232 2.77 -2.31 -29.70
CA ALA A 232 3.74 -3.40 -29.60
C ALA A 232 3.72 -4.28 -30.87
N VAL A 233 2.53 -4.63 -31.38
CA VAL A 233 2.38 -5.33 -32.67
C VAL A 233 2.94 -4.50 -33.82
N LEU A 234 2.70 -3.19 -33.83
CA LEU A 234 3.25 -2.29 -34.83
C LEU A 234 4.79 -2.25 -34.80
N ILE A 235 5.38 -2.16 -33.61
CA ILE A 235 6.83 -2.23 -33.41
C ILE A 235 7.38 -3.57 -33.89
N TYR A 236 6.69 -4.68 -33.61
CA TYR A 236 7.10 -6.00 -34.09
C TYR A 236 7.25 -6.02 -35.62
N PHE A 237 6.25 -5.51 -36.36
CA PHE A 237 6.27 -5.54 -37.82
C PHE A 237 7.13 -4.45 -38.46
N LEU A 238 7.15 -3.24 -37.88
CA LEU A 238 7.78 -2.07 -38.50
C LEU A 238 9.12 -1.69 -37.89
N LEU A 239 9.44 -2.08 -36.65
CA LEU A 239 10.66 -1.69 -35.94
C LEU A 239 11.25 -2.87 -35.13
N PRO A 240 11.64 -3.99 -35.78
CA PRO A 240 12.12 -5.19 -35.10
C PRO A 240 13.40 -4.95 -34.29
N GLU A 241 14.20 -3.97 -34.67
CA GLU A 241 15.38 -3.52 -33.89
C GLU A 241 15.01 -3.01 -32.49
N LYS A 242 13.74 -2.65 -32.27
CA LYS A 242 13.20 -2.14 -31.01
C LYS A 242 12.35 -3.18 -30.28
N ARG A 243 12.57 -4.47 -30.53
CA ARG A 243 11.83 -5.61 -29.92
C ARG A 243 11.72 -5.58 -28.40
N TRP A 244 12.68 -4.98 -27.70
CA TRP A 244 12.61 -4.81 -26.24
C TRP A 244 11.38 -4.01 -25.77
N LEU A 245 10.84 -3.12 -26.61
CA LEU A 245 9.57 -2.44 -26.31
C LEU A 245 8.37 -3.39 -26.41
N VAL A 246 8.41 -4.39 -27.31
CA VAL A 246 7.38 -5.44 -27.39
C VAL A 246 7.40 -6.28 -26.11
N PHE A 247 8.59 -6.70 -25.67
CA PHE A 247 8.76 -7.41 -24.39
C PHE A 247 8.23 -6.59 -23.21
N THR A 248 8.61 -5.32 -23.11
CA THR A 248 8.18 -4.43 -22.02
C THR A 248 6.65 -4.25 -22.02
N SER A 249 6.05 -4.14 -23.21
CA SER A 249 4.59 -4.07 -23.38
C SER A 249 3.91 -5.35 -22.94
N ALA A 250 4.45 -6.52 -23.31
CA ALA A 250 3.96 -7.82 -22.87
C ALA A 250 4.01 -7.97 -21.34
N SER A 251 5.15 -7.64 -20.73
CA SER A 251 5.31 -7.65 -19.27
C SER A 251 4.32 -6.73 -18.55
N LEU A 252 4.08 -5.54 -19.10
CA LEU A 252 3.13 -4.60 -18.52
C LEU A 252 1.68 -5.10 -18.61
N ILE A 253 1.26 -5.67 -19.74
CA ILE A 253 -0.10 -6.23 -19.89
C ILE A 253 -0.27 -7.46 -18.97
N ALA A 254 0.75 -8.31 -18.86
CA ALA A 254 0.75 -9.43 -17.92
C ALA A 254 0.67 -8.95 -16.47
N LEU A 255 1.39 -7.88 -16.12
CA LEU A 255 1.31 -7.27 -14.80
C LEU A 255 -0.12 -6.81 -14.48
N TRP A 256 -0.79 -6.11 -15.40
CA TRP A 256 -2.20 -5.74 -15.22
C TRP A 256 -3.12 -6.96 -15.08
N ALA A 257 -2.91 -8.00 -15.89
CA ALA A 257 -3.70 -9.23 -15.83
C ALA A 257 -3.64 -9.93 -14.46
N VAL A 258 -2.52 -9.80 -13.73
CA VAL A 258 -2.33 -10.34 -12.37
C VAL A 258 -2.80 -9.35 -11.30
N LEU A 259 -2.46 -8.07 -11.44
CA LEU A 259 -2.75 -7.05 -10.43
C LEU A 259 -4.24 -6.79 -10.27
N ILE A 260 -5.04 -6.80 -11.35
CA ILE A 260 -6.48 -6.55 -11.27
C ILE A 260 -7.18 -7.55 -10.34
N PRO A 261 -7.16 -8.86 -10.63
CA PRO A 261 -7.84 -9.84 -9.76
C PRO A 261 -7.26 -9.86 -8.35
N MET A 262 -5.92 -9.73 -8.21
CA MET A 262 -5.28 -9.66 -6.91
C MET A 262 -5.79 -8.48 -6.07
N ARG A 263 -5.83 -7.28 -6.63
CA ARG A 263 -6.25 -6.07 -5.92
C ARG A 263 -7.72 -6.11 -5.55
N GLU A 264 -8.60 -6.46 -6.49
CA GLU A 264 -10.05 -6.49 -6.23
C GLU A 264 -10.40 -7.58 -5.20
N ASN A 265 -9.68 -8.71 -5.21
CA ASN A 265 -9.84 -9.75 -4.19
C ASN A 265 -9.41 -9.27 -2.80
N ILE A 266 -8.22 -8.64 -2.69
CA ILE A 266 -7.74 -8.10 -1.42
C ILE A 266 -8.66 -6.98 -0.90
N ARG A 267 -9.19 -6.13 -1.78
CA ARG A 267 -10.14 -5.08 -1.40
C ARG A 267 -11.44 -5.65 -0.84
N LEU A 268 -12.04 -6.63 -1.53
CA LEU A 268 -13.22 -7.33 -1.03
C LEU A 268 -12.95 -8.04 0.30
N TRP A 269 -11.76 -8.61 0.45
CA TRP A 269 -11.33 -9.22 1.71
C TRP A 269 -11.26 -8.17 2.84
N PHE A 270 -10.74 -6.97 2.56
CA PHE A 270 -10.73 -5.85 3.52
C PHE A 270 -12.11 -5.27 3.81
N ASP A 271 -13.04 -5.31 2.86
CA ASP A 271 -14.41 -4.84 3.05
C ASP A 271 -15.20 -5.73 4.03
N ASP A 272 -14.72 -6.95 4.32
CA ASP A 272 -15.34 -7.83 5.30
C ASP A 272 -15.05 -7.38 6.76
N PRO A 273 -16.09 -7.14 7.58
CA PRO A 273 -15.91 -6.65 8.95
C PRO A 273 -15.17 -7.64 9.85
N GLY A 274 -15.33 -8.95 9.64
CA GLY A 274 -14.60 -9.99 10.37
C GLY A 274 -13.11 -9.97 10.06
N VAL A 275 -12.73 -9.72 8.81
CA VAL A 275 -11.32 -9.53 8.44
C VAL A 275 -10.74 -8.27 9.08
N GLN A 276 -11.48 -7.17 9.10
CA GLN A 276 -11.03 -5.94 9.78
C GLN A 276 -10.82 -6.19 11.28
N ALA A 277 -11.76 -6.88 11.94
CA ALA A 277 -11.64 -7.29 13.33
C ALA A 277 -10.42 -8.21 13.56
N MET A 278 -10.19 -9.17 12.66
CA MET A 278 -9.03 -10.05 12.71
C MET A 278 -7.71 -9.27 12.65
N LEU A 279 -7.60 -8.33 11.70
CA LEU A 279 -6.40 -7.50 11.54
C LEU A 279 -6.17 -6.60 12.75
N LYS A 280 -7.23 -5.98 13.27
CA LYS A 280 -7.19 -5.17 14.50
C LYS A 280 -6.74 -5.96 15.73
N VAL A 281 -7.31 -7.15 15.96
CA VAL A 281 -6.90 -8.02 17.07
C VAL A 281 -5.45 -8.44 16.91
N SER A 282 -5.01 -8.75 15.69
CA SER A 282 -3.62 -9.13 15.41
C SER A 282 -2.62 -7.99 15.64
N SER A 283 -3.03 -6.73 15.48
CA SER A 283 -2.20 -5.56 15.83
C SER A 283 -2.35 -5.12 17.29
N GLY A 284 -3.18 -5.80 18.08
CA GLY A 284 -3.49 -5.44 19.47
C GLY A 284 -4.34 -4.18 19.62
N SER A 285 -5.10 -3.82 18.59
CA SER A 285 -5.92 -2.60 18.46
C SER A 285 -7.39 -2.97 18.31
N TYR A 286 -7.96 -3.70 19.26
CA TYR A 286 -9.30 -4.28 19.19
C TYR A 286 -10.27 -3.66 20.20
N SER A 287 -11.55 -4.02 20.06
CA SER A 287 -12.66 -3.65 20.92
C SER A 287 -13.55 -4.88 21.19
N ASP A 288 -14.49 -4.77 22.13
CA ASP A 288 -15.45 -5.84 22.39
C ASP A 288 -16.28 -6.20 21.15
N TRP A 289 -16.57 -5.22 20.31
CA TRP A 289 -17.28 -5.45 19.05
C TRP A 289 -16.48 -6.30 18.05
N ASP A 290 -15.15 -6.17 18.05
CA ASP A 290 -14.29 -7.00 17.20
C ASP A 290 -14.33 -8.47 17.64
N ARG A 291 -14.54 -8.74 18.93
CA ARG A 291 -14.76 -10.11 19.46
C ARG A 291 -16.01 -10.72 18.85
N ASP A 292 -17.14 -10.03 18.98
CA ASP A 292 -18.43 -10.53 18.50
C ASP A 292 -18.43 -10.72 16.98
N THR A 293 -17.75 -9.80 16.27
CA THR A 293 -17.58 -9.88 14.83
C THR A 293 -16.72 -11.10 14.44
N LEU A 294 -15.65 -11.38 15.18
CA LEU A 294 -14.83 -12.58 14.97
C LEU A 294 -15.59 -13.88 15.30
N VAL A 295 -16.38 -13.91 16.37
CA VAL A 295 -17.23 -15.07 16.69
C VAL A 295 -18.19 -15.35 15.54
N LYS A 296 -18.92 -14.33 15.07
CA LYS A 296 -19.81 -14.44 13.92
C LYS A 296 -19.06 -14.90 12.66
N MET A 297 -17.87 -14.37 12.41
CA MET A 297 -17.04 -14.77 11.27
C MET A 297 -16.65 -16.25 11.33
N VAL A 298 -16.23 -16.74 12.50
CA VAL A 298 -15.87 -18.15 12.71
C VAL A 298 -17.09 -19.06 12.57
N GLU A 299 -18.26 -18.66 13.08
CA GLU A 299 -19.51 -19.43 12.97
C GLU A 299 -20.03 -19.50 11.53
N THR A 300 -20.00 -18.37 10.81
CA THR A 300 -20.54 -18.27 9.45
C THR A 300 -19.62 -18.88 8.40
N ARG A 301 -18.29 -18.69 8.54
CA ARG A 301 -17.31 -19.23 7.60
C ARG A 301 -16.82 -20.63 7.96
N GLY A 302 -17.09 -21.10 9.19
CA GLY A 302 -16.92 -22.47 9.72
C GLY A 302 -15.49 -23.02 9.76
N ASN A 303 -14.63 -22.58 8.85
CA ASN A 303 -13.34 -23.17 8.49
C ASN A 303 -12.31 -22.08 8.12
N ASP A 304 -12.50 -20.81 8.47
CA ASP A 304 -11.43 -19.82 8.32
C ASP A 304 -10.43 -20.01 9.48
N PRO A 305 -9.25 -20.63 9.25
CA PRO A 305 -8.36 -20.94 10.33
C PRO A 305 -7.67 -19.71 10.91
N PHE A 306 -7.61 -18.60 10.15
CA PHE A 306 -6.99 -17.37 10.62
C PHE A 306 -7.93 -16.61 11.55
N ALA A 307 -9.22 -16.56 11.22
CA ALA A 307 -10.24 -16.04 12.12
C ALA A 307 -10.28 -16.83 13.44
N ALA A 308 -10.24 -18.18 13.36
CA ALA A 308 -10.19 -19.04 14.54
C ALA A 308 -8.92 -18.82 15.37
N PHE A 309 -7.76 -18.71 14.72
CA PHE A 309 -6.49 -18.43 15.40
C PHE A 309 -6.51 -17.07 16.12
N THR A 310 -6.99 -16.02 15.46
CA THR A 310 -7.05 -14.68 16.05
C THR A 310 -8.08 -14.61 17.18
N LEU A 311 -9.23 -15.28 17.05
CA LEU A 311 -10.17 -15.43 18.14
C LEU A 311 -9.58 -16.18 19.33
N ALA A 312 -8.77 -17.23 19.08
CA ALA A 312 -8.06 -17.94 20.14
C ALA A 312 -7.07 -17.03 20.89
N GLN A 313 -6.33 -16.18 20.18
CA GLN A 313 -5.45 -15.18 20.80
C GLN A 313 -6.23 -14.25 21.72
N LEU A 314 -7.40 -13.78 21.26
CA LEU A 314 -8.27 -12.92 22.06
C LEU A 314 -8.79 -13.63 23.33
N MET A 315 -9.27 -14.86 23.20
CA MET A 315 -9.71 -15.68 24.35
C MET A 315 -8.57 -15.91 25.34
N ARG A 316 -7.35 -16.15 24.85
CA ARG A 316 -6.15 -16.28 25.71
C ARG A 316 -5.86 -15.00 26.49
N ARG A 317 -5.94 -13.82 25.85
CA ARG A 317 -5.74 -12.53 26.53
C ARG A 317 -6.77 -12.30 27.63
N GLN A 318 -8.00 -12.79 27.43
CA GLN A 318 -9.09 -12.75 28.42
C GLN A 318 -8.97 -13.81 29.53
N GLY A 319 -7.94 -14.65 29.51
CA GLY A 319 -7.76 -15.75 30.47
C GLY A 319 -8.68 -16.96 30.22
N GLU A 320 -9.43 -16.98 29.12
CA GLU A 320 -10.32 -18.07 28.72
C GLU A 320 -9.53 -19.18 28.01
N PHE A 321 -8.54 -19.76 28.70
CA PHE A 321 -7.53 -20.65 28.12
C PHE A 321 -8.12 -21.91 27.47
N GLU A 322 -9.15 -22.52 28.05
CA GLU A 322 -9.79 -23.72 27.48
C GLU A 322 -10.49 -23.40 26.16
N LYS A 323 -11.11 -22.22 26.04
CA LYS A 323 -11.73 -21.78 24.78
C LYS A 323 -10.66 -21.45 23.75
N ALA A 324 -9.57 -20.78 24.17
CA ALA A 324 -8.44 -20.48 23.31
C ALA A 324 -7.86 -21.78 22.70
N GLU A 325 -7.63 -22.82 23.51
CA GLU A 325 -7.14 -24.11 23.03
C GLU A 325 -8.08 -24.75 21.99
N ARG A 326 -9.40 -24.71 22.21
CA ARG A 326 -10.38 -25.24 21.24
C ARG A 326 -10.33 -24.50 19.90
N TYR A 327 -10.18 -23.17 19.93
CA TYR A 327 -10.08 -22.38 18.70
C TYR A 327 -8.74 -22.57 17.99
N PHE A 328 -7.63 -22.72 18.71
CA PHE A 328 -6.35 -23.11 18.11
C PHE A 328 -6.44 -24.49 17.46
N GLN A 329 -7.04 -25.48 18.13
CA GLN A 329 -7.29 -26.79 17.55
C GLN A 329 -8.15 -26.69 16.28
N ASN A 330 -9.16 -25.80 16.27
CA ASN A 330 -9.97 -25.58 15.08
C ASN A 330 -9.14 -25.04 13.90
N ALA A 331 -8.27 -24.07 14.15
CA ALA A 331 -7.35 -23.54 13.14
C ALA A 331 -6.40 -24.64 12.60
N GLU A 332 -5.89 -25.49 13.48
CA GLU A 332 -4.97 -26.59 13.14
C GLU A 332 -5.64 -27.71 12.32
N ARG A 333 -6.95 -27.92 12.43
CA ARG A 333 -7.66 -28.89 11.57
C ARG A 333 -7.53 -28.56 10.08
N VAL A 334 -7.43 -27.28 9.74
CA VAL A 334 -7.33 -26.80 8.36
C VAL A 334 -5.87 -26.52 7.97
N LEU A 335 -5.09 -25.91 8.86
CA LEU A 335 -3.69 -25.54 8.58
C LEU A 335 -2.68 -26.66 8.83
N GLY A 336 -3.07 -27.71 9.55
CA GLY A 336 -2.12 -28.58 10.25
C GLY A 336 -1.48 -27.86 11.43
N ARG A 337 -0.67 -28.61 12.19
CA ARG A 337 0.10 -28.06 13.31
C ARG A 337 1.22 -27.16 12.77
N GLN A 338 1.21 -25.89 13.17
CA GLN A 338 2.18 -24.87 12.71
C GLN A 338 3.11 -24.47 13.86
N PRO A 339 4.34 -24.00 13.57
CA PRO A 339 5.27 -23.56 14.62
C PRO A 339 4.67 -22.47 15.52
N TRP A 340 3.95 -21.50 14.93
CA TRP A 340 3.30 -20.42 15.68
C TRP A 340 2.07 -20.88 16.47
N THR A 341 1.34 -21.92 16.05
CA THR A 341 0.25 -22.48 16.88
C THR A 341 0.82 -23.28 18.06
N THR A 342 1.86 -24.08 17.82
CA THR A 342 2.60 -24.78 18.89
C THR A 342 3.11 -23.82 19.94
N ALA A 343 3.70 -22.69 19.52
CA ALA A 343 4.16 -21.68 20.46
C ALA A 343 3.02 -21.01 21.24
N GLN A 344 1.83 -20.81 20.64
CA GLN A 344 0.67 -20.30 21.37
C GLN A 344 0.21 -21.26 22.48
N TYR A 345 0.25 -22.58 22.26
CA TYR A 345 0.04 -23.54 23.36
C TYR A 345 1.13 -23.43 24.44
N GLY A 346 2.38 -23.17 24.05
CA GLY A 346 3.47 -22.88 24.98
C GLY A 346 3.17 -21.65 25.86
N LEU A 347 2.63 -20.58 25.28
CA LEU A 347 2.14 -19.41 26.02
C LEU A 347 1.02 -19.79 27.01
N ILE A 348 0.04 -20.59 26.58
CA ILE A 348 -1.06 -21.03 27.46
C ILE A 348 -0.52 -21.87 28.63
N ALA A 349 0.38 -22.81 28.36
CA ALA A 349 1.03 -23.61 29.39
C ALA A 349 1.82 -22.74 30.37
N PHE A 350 2.55 -21.74 29.88
CA PHE A 350 3.27 -20.78 30.71
C PHE A 350 2.32 -19.99 31.63
N LEU A 351 1.21 -19.47 31.09
CA LEU A 351 0.21 -18.71 31.85
C LEU A 351 -0.55 -19.58 32.87
N ARG A 352 -0.61 -20.90 32.66
CA ARG A 352 -1.12 -21.89 33.63
C ARG A 352 -0.06 -22.43 34.60
N HIS A 353 1.13 -21.83 34.63
CA HIS A 353 2.28 -22.25 35.46
C HIS A 353 2.81 -23.67 35.16
N GLN A 354 2.56 -24.19 33.97
CA GLN A 354 3.04 -25.49 33.50
C GLN A 354 4.38 -25.32 32.77
N TYR A 355 5.41 -24.82 33.47
CA TYR A 355 6.64 -24.34 32.85
C TYR A 355 7.43 -25.41 32.08
N GLN A 356 7.46 -26.66 32.57
CA GLN A 356 8.08 -27.77 31.82
C GLN A 356 7.42 -27.96 30.45
N ARG A 357 6.09 -27.97 30.43
CA ARG A 357 5.31 -28.16 29.20
C ARG A 357 5.46 -26.97 28.25
N ALA A 358 5.49 -25.75 28.80
CA ALA A 358 5.75 -24.55 28.03
C ALA A 358 7.11 -24.60 27.33
N GLU A 359 8.16 -25.04 28.04
CA GLU A 359 9.50 -25.17 27.49
C GLU A 359 9.56 -26.18 26.34
N GLU A 360 8.96 -27.36 26.51
CA GLU A 360 8.85 -28.38 25.45
C GLU A 360 8.19 -27.81 24.19
N LEU A 361 7.09 -27.07 24.35
CA LEU A 361 6.33 -26.50 23.24
C LEU A 361 7.10 -25.36 22.55
N PHE A 362 7.78 -24.50 23.31
CA PHE A 362 8.63 -23.46 22.72
C PHE A 362 9.81 -24.05 21.96
N GLU A 363 10.44 -25.09 22.52
CA GLU A 363 11.53 -25.80 21.85
C GLU A 363 11.06 -26.51 20.59
N GLU A 364 9.88 -27.14 20.62
CA GLU A 364 9.25 -27.74 19.44
C GLU A 364 8.98 -26.69 18.34
N ALA A 365 8.41 -25.53 18.70
CA ALA A 365 8.16 -24.45 17.75
C ALA A 365 9.46 -23.89 17.15
N ARG A 366 10.51 -23.74 17.98
CA ARG A 366 11.83 -23.27 17.55
C ARG A 366 12.51 -24.25 16.61
N ASN A 367 12.48 -25.54 16.94
CA ASN A 367 13.01 -26.61 16.08
C ASN A 367 12.25 -26.73 14.75
N ALA A 368 10.98 -26.33 14.72
CA ALA A 368 10.20 -26.22 13.50
C ALA A 368 10.44 -24.90 12.72
N GLY A 369 11.42 -24.09 13.14
CA GLY A 369 11.92 -22.91 12.42
C GLY A 369 11.35 -21.57 12.88
N LEU A 370 10.59 -21.51 13.97
CA LEU A 370 10.11 -20.23 14.52
C LEU A 370 11.22 -19.57 15.34
N HIS A 371 11.80 -18.48 14.84
CA HIS A 371 12.87 -17.73 15.52
C HIS A 371 12.50 -16.25 15.65
N THR A 372 11.37 -15.95 16.29
CA THR A 372 10.92 -14.57 16.52
C THR A 372 11.39 -14.04 17.88
N PRO A 373 11.61 -12.73 18.03
CA PRO A 373 11.99 -12.15 19.32
C PRO A 373 10.94 -12.42 20.41
N GLU A 374 9.65 -12.48 20.07
CA GLU A 374 8.57 -12.79 21.02
C GLU A 374 8.67 -14.22 21.56
N LEU A 375 8.95 -15.20 20.69
CA LEU A 375 9.13 -16.59 21.10
C LEU A 375 10.31 -16.70 22.07
N LEU A 376 11.47 -16.16 21.68
CA LEU A 376 12.69 -16.23 22.47
C LEU A 376 12.54 -15.54 23.81
N PHE A 377 11.85 -14.39 23.84
CA PHE A 377 11.52 -13.70 25.09
C PHE A 377 10.63 -14.58 25.99
N ASN A 378 9.54 -15.14 25.47
CA ASN A 378 8.65 -15.99 26.26
C ASN A 378 9.36 -17.25 26.77
N GLN A 379 10.16 -17.90 25.93
CA GLN A 379 10.96 -19.06 26.32
C GLN A 379 11.99 -18.69 27.40
N SER A 380 12.63 -17.50 27.30
CA SER A 380 13.54 -17.02 28.34
C SER A 380 12.86 -16.92 29.70
N LYS A 381 11.61 -16.46 29.74
CA LYS A 381 10.81 -16.34 30.97
C LYS A 381 10.48 -17.71 31.54
N THR A 382 10.08 -18.65 30.70
CA THR A 382 9.89 -20.05 31.10
C THR A 382 11.15 -20.63 31.72
N ARG A 383 12.32 -20.44 31.10
CA ARG A 383 13.61 -20.91 31.63
C ARG A 383 13.95 -20.31 32.99
N TYR A 384 13.67 -19.02 33.20
CA TYR A 384 13.84 -18.41 34.52
C TYR A 384 12.92 -19.03 35.58
N GLN A 385 11.67 -19.35 35.23
CA GLN A 385 10.74 -20.05 36.13
C GLN A 385 11.20 -21.48 36.44
N LEU A 386 11.93 -22.11 35.53
CA LEU A 386 12.59 -23.41 35.71
C LEU A 386 13.96 -23.33 36.41
N LEU A 387 14.36 -22.14 36.89
CA LEU A 387 15.66 -21.87 37.51
C LEU A 387 16.88 -22.07 36.59
N ASP A 388 16.67 -22.22 35.27
CA ASP A 388 17.74 -22.23 34.27
C ASP A 388 18.11 -20.79 33.88
N THR A 389 18.80 -20.12 34.80
CA THR A 389 19.18 -18.70 34.65
C THR A 389 20.14 -18.46 33.48
N LYS A 390 20.99 -19.45 33.15
CA LYS A 390 21.92 -19.37 32.03
C LYS A 390 21.18 -19.45 30.70
N GLY A 391 20.35 -20.47 30.50
CA GLY A 391 19.54 -20.62 29.29
C GLY A 391 18.58 -19.46 29.09
N GLY A 392 17.93 -19.00 30.17
CA GLY A 392 17.08 -17.81 30.13
C GLY A 392 17.83 -16.55 29.67
N ARG A 393 19.05 -16.31 30.18
CA ARG A 393 19.85 -15.14 29.79
C ARG A 393 20.30 -15.20 28.33
N GLU A 394 20.69 -16.38 27.85
CA GLU A 394 21.09 -16.59 26.45
C GLU A 394 19.92 -16.27 25.51
N LEU A 395 18.74 -16.82 25.77
CA LEU A 395 17.52 -16.57 24.98
C LEU A 395 17.09 -15.10 25.02
N TYR A 396 17.12 -14.48 26.20
CA TYR A 396 16.79 -13.05 26.34
C TYR A 396 17.76 -12.18 25.53
N THR A 397 19.06 -12.46 25.61
CA THR A 397 20.09 -11.72 24.86
C THR A 397 19.88 -11.88 23.35
N GLU A 398 19.52 -13.09 22.92
CA GLU A 398 19.20 -13.36 21.52
C GLU A 398 17.94 -12.59 21.07
N ALA A 399 16.87 -12.61 21.87
CA ALA A 399 15.65 -11.86 21.61
C ALA A 399 15.92 -10.35 21.48
N HIS A 400 16.68 -9.79 22.42
CA HIS A 400 17.06 -8.38 22.43
C HIS A 400 17.97 -8.02 21.25
N ARG A 401 18.83 -8.93 20.78
CA ARG A 401 19.64 -8.73 19.57
C ARG A 401 18.76 -8.63 18.32
N LEU A 402 17.67 -9.40 18.24
CA LEU A 402 16.74 -9.37 17.11
C LEU A 402 15.89 -8.10 17.09
N ASN A 403 15.36 -7.69 18.25
CA ASN A 403 14.52 -6.50 18.34
C ASN A 403 14.57 -5.86 19.75
N PRO A 404 15.53 -4.96 20.05
CA PRO A 404 15.73 -4.43 21.38
C PRO A 404 14.53 -3.61 21.88
N GLU A 405 13.95 -2.77 21.01
CA GLU A 405 12.80 -1.93 21.35
C GLU A 405 11.57 -2.75 21.77
N LEU A 406 11.30 -3.85 21.07
CA LEU A 406 10.21 -4.75 21.45
C LEU A 406 10.46 -5.39 22.81
N ILE A 407 11.69 -5.86 23.06
CA ILE A 407 12.03 -6.54 24.32
C ILE A 407 11.98 -5.58 25.50
N ASP A 408 12.47 -4.35 25.35
CA ASP A 408 12.39 -3.30 26.37
C ASP A 408 10.93 -2.97 26.71
N ASN A 409 10.06 -2.90 25.71
CA ASN A 409 8.63 -2.70 25.90
C ASN A 409 7.97 -3.88 26.64
N LEU A 410 8.33 -5.12 26.28
CA LEU A 410 7.82 -6.31 26.97
C LEU A 410 8.30 -6.39 28.43
N GLN A 411 9.57 -6.05 28.69
CA GLN A 411 10.11 -5.99 30.03
C GLN A 411 9.43 -4.90 30.89
N SER A 412 9.12 -3.75 30.29
CA SER A 412 8.39 -2.69 30.97
C SER A 412 6.97 -3.13 31.35
N ARG A 413 6.28 -3.85 30.45
CA ARG A 413 4.96 -4.44 30.72
C ARG A 413 5.02 -5.51 31.80
N GLU A 414 6.07 -6.33 31.83
CA GLU A 414 6.28 -7.30 32.89
C GLU A 414 6.46 -6.65 34.26
N ALA A 415 7.21 -5.54 34.33
CA ALA A 415 7.37 -4.78 35.57
C ALA A 415 6.05 -4.16 36.05
N GLU A 416 5.17 -3.75 35.12
CA GLU A 416 3.89 -3.12 35.41
C GLU A 416 2.79 -4.14 35.79
N PHE A 417 2.65 -5.22 35.03
CA PHE A 417 1.54 -6.18 35.17
C PHE A 417 1.93 -7.49 35.87
N GLY A 418 3.22 -7.72 36.08
CA GLY A 418 3.76 -8.97 36.62
C GLY A 418 3.99 -10.04 35.55
N ILE A 419 4.90 -10.97 35.87
CA ILE A 419 5.41 -12.00 34.94
C ILE A 419 4.36 -13.00 34.47
N THR A 420 3.29 -13.20 35.24
CA THR A 420 2.22 -14.15 34.96
C THR A 420 1.04 -13.52 34.22
N SER A 421 1.09 -12.22 33.95
CA SER A 421 0.03 -11.54 33.22
C SER A 421 0.06 -11.95 31.75
N GLY A 422 -1.11 -12.23 31.17
CA GLY A 422 -1.28 -12.38 29.72
C GLY A 422 -0.88 -11.13 28.93
N LEU A 423 -0.69 -10.00 29.63
CA LEU A 423 -0.23 -8.72 29.09
C LEU A 423 1.28 -8.51 29.21
N ALA A 424 2.02 -9.41 29.85
CA ALA A 424 3.48 -9.33 29.93
C ALA A 424 4.19 -10.25 28.91
N VAL A 425 3.45 -11.13 28.24
CA VAL A 425 4.01 -12.06 27.25
C VAL A 425 4.12 -11.44 25.86
N GLY A 426 5.16 -11.80 25.12
CA GLY A 426 5.35 -11.44 23.73
C GLY A 426 4.34 -12.14 22.83
N GLU A 427 3.65 -11.40 21.98
CA GLU A 427 2.59 -11.97 21.17
C GLU A 427 3.08 -12.54 19.84
N ILE A 428 2.89 -13.84 19.65
CA ILE A 428 3.27 -14.53 18.42
C ILE A 428 2.20 -14.29 17.37
N SER A 429 2.44 -13.28 16.54
CA SER A 429 1.52 -12.85 15.47
C SER A 429 1.43 -13.87 14.32
N LEU A 430 0.33 -13.81 13.56
CA LEU A 430 0.23 -14.55 12.30
C LEU A 430 1.32 -14.06 11.33
N PRO A 431 2.05 -14.96 10.65
CA PRO A 431 3.03 -14.53 9.66
C PRO A 431 2.33 -13.88 8.47
N LEU A 432 2.96 -12.83 7.92
CA LEU A 432 2.43 -12.11 6.75
C LEU A 432 2.11 -13.03 5.57
N SER A 433 2.90 -14.09 5.36
CA SER A 433 2.66 -15.08 4.30
C SER A 433 1.31 -15.80 4.45
N ALA A 434 0.89 -16.05 5.69
CA ALA A 434 -0.37 -16.71 5.98
C ALA A 434 -1.55 -15.75 5.78
N LEU A 435 -1.42 -14.49 6.24
CA LEU A 435 -2.41 -13.44 5.97
C LEU A 435 -2.54 -13.16 4.47
N LEU A 436 -1.43 -13.08 3.74
CA LEU A 436 -1.43 -12.89 2.30
C LEU A 436 -2.08 -14.09 1.59
N LYS A 437 -1.81 -15.31 2.04
CA LYS A 437 -2.49 -16.51 1.52
C LYS A 437 -4.00 -16.43 1.71
N SER A 438 -4.48 -15.95 2.85
CA SER A 438 -5.91 -15.71 3.11
C SER A 438 -6.47 -14.63 2.17
N ALA A 439 -5.80 -13.48 2.09
CA ALA A 439 -6.22 -12.33 1.28
C ALA A 439 -6.21 -12.61 -0.24
N LEU A 440 -5.48 -13.64 -0.69
CA LEU A 440 -5.43 -14.08 -2.09
C LEU A 440 -6.39 -15.24 -2.39
N GLN A 441 -7.12 -15.77 -1.41
CA GLN A 441 -8.14 -16.78 -1.70
C GLN A 441 -9.27 -16.15 -2.52
N PRO A 442 -9.65 -16.74 -3.66
CA PRO A 442 -10.63 -16.14 -4.56
C PRO A 442 -12.00 -16.03 -3.89
N ILE A 443 -12.47 -14.80 -3.73
CA ILE A 443 -13.84 -14.48 -3.32
C ILE A 443 -14.72 -14.50 -4.57
N SER A 444 -15.88 -15.16 -4.51
CA SER A 444 -16.79 -15.32 -5.67
C SER A 444 -17.17 -14.00 -6.35
N GLU A 445 -17.31 -12.93 -5.55
CA GLU A 445 -17.63 -11.57 -6.03
C GLU A 445 -16.47 -10.82 -6.70
N SER A 446 -15.24 -11.31 -6.57
CA SER A 446 -14.05 -10.64 -7.13
C SER A 446 -14.00 -10.71 -8.67
N GLY A 447 -14.55 -11.77 -9.27
CA GLY A 447 -14.56 -11.97 -10.72
C GLY A 447 -15.26 -10.83 -11.49
N PRO A 448 -16.55 -10.56 -11.21
CA PRO A 448 -17.28 -9.48 -11.87
C PRO A 448 -16.63 -8.09 -11.72
N ARG A 449 -16.10 -7.75 -10.53
CA ARG A 449 -15.38 -6.48 -10.32
C ARG A 449 -14.10 -6.40 -11.13
N SER A 450 -13.32 -7.48 -11.16
CA SER A 450 -12.11 -7.59 -11.96
C SER A 450 -12.39 -7.47 -13.46
N ASP A 451 -13.48 -8.07 -13.92
CA ASP A 451 -13.94 -7.98 -15.31
C ASP A 451 -14.37 -6.55 -15.66
N GLN A 452 -15.05 -5.85 -14.76
CA GLN A 452 -15.42 -4.45 -14.97
C GLN A 452 -14.18 -3.54 -15.10
N VAL A 453 -13.20 -3.68 -14.21
CA VAL A 453 -11.96 -2.88 -14.25
C VAL A 453 -11.14 -3.19 -15.51
N SER A 454 -10.98 -4.48 -15.85
CA SER A 454 -10.26 -4.88 -17.06
C SER A 454 -10.94 -4.37 -18.34
N GLN A 455 -12.28 -4.41 -18.41
CA GLN A 455 -13.02 -3.85 -19.55
C GLN A 455 -12.89 -2.33 -19.67
N ALA A 456 -12.68 -1.60 -18.58
CA ALA A 456 -12.39 -0.16 -18.63
C ALA A 456 -10.99 0.14 -19.20
N LEU A 457 -10.00 -0.71 -18.91
CA LEU A 457 -8.61 -0.52 -19.34
C LEU A 457 -8.32 -1.10 -20.74
N MET A 458 -8.98 -2.22 -21.06
CA MET A 458 -8.83 -2.98 -22.29
C MET A 458 -10.18 -3.57 -22.72
N HIS A 459 -11.00 -2.75 -23.39
CA HIS A 459 -12.38 -3.10 -23.73
C HIS A 459 -12.53 -4.49 -24.36
N GLY A 460 -13.46 -5.29 -23.82
CA GLY A 460 -13.78 -6.64 -24.29
C GLY A 460 -12.88 -7.78 -23.76
N LEU A 461 -11.84 -7.48 -22.97
CA LEU A 461 -10.95 -8.50 -22.39
C LEU A 461 -11.10 -8.59 -20.87
N THR A 462 -11.25 -9.82 -20.39
CA THR A 462 -11.14 -10.19 -18.97
C THR A 462 -9.67 -10.42 -18.59
N PRO A 463 -9.29 -10.44 -17.29
CA PRO A 463 -7.88 -10.61 -16.90
C PRO A 463 -7.21 -11.86 -17.49
N PRO A 464 -7.85 -13.06 -17.55
CA PRO A 464 -7.27 -14.22 -18.23
C PRO A 464 -7.02 -13.98 -19.73
N LYS A 465 -7.93 -13.27 -20.41
CA LYS A 465 -7.76 -12.93 -21.84
C LYS A 465 -6.64 -11.90 -22.04
N MET A 466 -6.44 -10.97 -21.10
CA MET A 466 -5.29 -10.07 -21.10
C MET A 466 -3.98 -10.83 -20.94
N ALA A 467 -3.94 -11.86 -20.06
CA ALA A 467 -2.76 -12.72 -19.93
C ALA A 467 -2.44 -13.48 -21.24
N ILE A 468 -3.46 -13.96 -21.95
CA ILE A 468 -3.29 -14.55 -23.30
C ILE A 468 -2.73 -13.52 -24.28
N ALA A 469 -3.25 -12.29 -24.30
CA ALA A 469 -2.73 -11.21 -25.15
C ALA A 469 -1.25 -10.90 -24.84
N ALA A 470 -0.87 -10.86 -23.55
CA ALA A 470 0.52 -10.71 -23.15
C ALA A 470 1.39 -11.89 -23.60
N ALA A 471 0.91 -13.13 -23.45
CA ALA A 471 1.61 -14.33 -23.91
C ALA A 471 1.84 -14.31 -25.42
N LEU A 472 0.86 -13.86 -26.22
CA LEU A 472 1.02 -13.67 -27.66
C LEU A 472 2.14 -12.67 -27.99
N LEU A 473 2.23 -11.55 -27.27
CA LEU A 473 3.33 -10.59 -27.46
C LEU A 473 4.69 -11.18 -27.06
N PHE A 474 4.76 -12.00 -26.01
CA PHE A 474 6.00 -12.72 -25.66
C PHE A 474 6.41 -13.69 -26.76
N VAL A 475 5.47 -14.47 -27.31
CA VAL A 475 5.75 -15.37 -28.45
C VAL A 475 6.27 -14.57 -29.64
N LEU A 476 5.61 -13.45 -30.00
CA LEU A 476 6.09 -12.56 -31.06
C LEU A 476 7.50 -12.05 -30.78
N PHE A 477 7.82 -11.66 -29.54
CA PHE A 477 9.17 -11.23 -29.18
C PHE A 477 10.23 -12.32 -29.45
N PHE A 478 9.97 -13.57 -29.08
CA PHE A 478 10.90 -14.69 -29.28
C PHE A 478 10.98 -15.17 -30.74
N MET A 479 9.88 -15.12 -31.49
CA MET A 479 9.86 -15.45 -32.92
C MET A 479 10.61 -14.44 -33.78
N MET A 480 10.93 -13.26 -33.24
CA MET A 480 11.57 -12.21 -33.99
C MET A 480 13.04 -12.55 -34.29
N LYS A 481 13.27 -13.10 -35.50
CA LYS A 481 14.60 -13.25 -36.06
C LYS A 481 15.16 -11.86 -36.38
N SER A 482 16.34 -11.56 -35.82
CA SER A 482 17.11 -10.36 -36.15
C SER A 482 17.57 -10.46 -37.61
N GLU A 483 16.73 -10.08 -38.57
CA GLU A 483 17.17 -9.96 -39.95
C GLU A 483 18.15 -8.79 -40.07
N ALA A 484 19.36 -9.08 -40.58
CA ALA A 484 20.30 -8.05 -40.96
C ALA A 484 19.63 -7.12 -42.00
N PRO A 485 19.84 -5.79 -41.91
CA PRO A 485 19.20 -4.84 -42.80
C PRO A 485 19.55 -5.15 -44.27
N LYS A 486 18.60 -5.69 -45.02
CA LYS A 486 18.73 -5.93 -46.48
C LYS A 486 18.87 -4.59 -47.22
N ARG A 487 19.58 -4.62 -48.36
CA ARG A 487 20.02 -3.49 -49.22
C ARG A 487 19.15 -2.22 -49.14
N ARG A 488 19.80 -1.06 -49.04
CA ARG A 488 19.16 0.28 -49.05
C ARG A 488 18.43 0.49 -50.38
N ILE A 489 17.10 0.50 -50.34
CA ILE A 489 16.25 0.96 -51.43
C ILE A 489 15.96 2.45 -51.20
N GLU A 490 16.27 3.28 -52.20
CA GLU A 490 15.95 4.70 -52.19
C GLU A 490 14.43 4.88 -52.31
N THR A 491 13.86 5.71 -51.45
CA THR A 491 12.43 6.04 -51.43
C THR A 491 12.31 7.55 -51.30
N CYS A 492 11.19 8.15 -51.73
CA CYS A 492 10.95 9.60 -51.65
C CYS A 492 11.10 10.19 -50.22
N TYR A 493 11.06 9.34 -49.18
CA TYR A 493 11.24 9.73 -47.78
C TYR A 493 12.70 9.74 -47.31
N THR A 494 13.71 9.49 -48.15
CA THR A 494 15.13 9.46 -47.73
C THR A 494 15.65 10.82 -47.23
N GLN A 495 15.07 11.92 -47.69
CA GLN A 495 15.47 13.27 -47.32
C GLN A 495 14.72 13.82 -46.11
N TYR A 496 13.70 13.11 -45.61
CA TYR A 496 12.91 13.60 -44.48
C TYR A 496 13.74 13.51 -43.20
N LYS A 497 13.92 14.64 -42.52
CA LYS A 497 14.48 14.71 -41.16
C LYS A 497 13.35 15.03 -40.19
N PRO A 498 13.34 14.46 -38.97
CA PRO A 498 12.40 14.92 -37.95
C PRO A 498 12.55 16.43 -37.78
N ALA A 499 11.42 17.14 -37.70
CA ALA A 499 11.44 18.58 -37.53
C ALA A 499 12.24 18.94 -36.27
N ALA A 500 13.13 19.94 -36.36
CA ALA A 500 13.99 20.34 -35.25
C ALA A 500 13.21 20.64 -33.95
N ILE A 501 11.98 21.13 -34.10
CA ILE A 501 11.05 21.39 -33.00
C ILE A 501 10.70 20.10 -32.23
N VAL A 502 10.43 19.00 -32.94
CA VAL A 502 10.10 17.70 -32.31
C VAL A 502 11.30 17.15 -31.55
N THR A 503 12.51 17.24 -32.12
CA THR A 503 13.74 16.82 -31.44
C THR A 503 13.98 17.63 -30.17
N ARG A 504 13.85 18.96 -30.23
CA ARG A 504 13.97 19.84 -29.06
C ARG A 504 12.92 19.54 -27.99
N LEU A 505 11.68 19.27 -28.41
CA LEU A 505 10.61 18.89 -27.48
C LEU A 505 10.96 17.59 -26.73
N PHE A 506 11.48 16.57 -27.43
CA PHE A 506 11.91 15.32 -26.81
C PHE A 506 13.14 15.48 -25.90
N GLU A 507 14.01 16.45 -26.14
CA GLU A 507 15.13 16.73 -25.23
C GLU A 507 14.67 17.29 -23.88
N VAL A 508 13.55 18.02 -23.85
CA VAL A 508 12.98 18.61 -22.63
C VAL A 508 12.20 17.59 -21.81
N ILE A 509 11.54 16.62 -22.45
CA ILE A 509 10.74 15.63 -21.73
C ILE A 509 11.66 14.61 -21.02
N PRO A 510 11.43 14.32 -19.72
CA PRO A 510 12.15 13.29 -18.98
C PRO A 510 12.28 11.97 -19.77
N GLY A 511 13.52 11.55 -20.02
CA GLY A 511 13.82 10.31 -20.74
C GLY A 511 13.84 10.42 -22.27
N GLY A 512 13.34 11.50 -22.87
CA GLY A 512 13.30 11.65 -24.33
C GLY A 512 14.68 11.79 -24.98
N ALA A 513 15.63 12.47 -24.33
CA ALA A 513 17.03 12.49 -24.74
C ALA A 513 17.67 11.08 -24.80
N LEU A 514 17.24 10.15 -23.93
CA LEU A 514 17.70 8.75 -23.95
C LEU A 514 17.08 7.98 -25.13
N VAL A 515 15.82 8.26 -25.47
CA VAL A 515 15.16 7.71 -26.67
C VAL A 515 15.86 8.17 -27.95
N LEU A 516 16.20 9.45 -28.05
CA LEU A 516 16.97 10.01 -29.17
C LEU A 516 18.33 9.33 -29.34
N ARG A 517 18.98 8.97 -28.23
CA ARG A 517 20.24 8.19 -28.20
C ARG A 517 20.04 6.69 -28.44
N GLY A 518 18.83 6.25 -28.82
CA GLY A 518 18.52 4.86 -29.13
C GLY A 518 18.41 3.94 -27.90
N ARG A 519 18.23 4.49 -26.69
CA ARG A 519 18.12 3.75 -25.42
C ARG A 519 16.72 3.88 -24.81
N PRO A 520 15.66 3.39 -25.48
CA PRO A 520 14.28 3.63 -25.05
C PRO A 520 13.94 3.04 -23.68
N ILE A 521 14.51 1.88 -23.30
CA ILE A 521 14.24 1.24 -22.00
C ILE A 521 14.75 2.10 -20.83
N ARG A 522 15.92 2.75 -20.97
CA ARG A 522 16.41 3.67 -19.95
C ARG A 522 15.55 4.93 -19.87
N GLY A 523 15.08 5.41 -21.03
CA GLY A 523 14.08 6.47 -21.10
C GLY A 523 12.79 6.10 -20.37
N PHE A 524 12.32 4.86 -20.52
CA PHE A 524 11.12 4.32 -19.88
C PHE A 524 11.20 4.30 -18.36
N ILE A 525 12.29 3.75 -17.82
CA ILE A 525 12.51 3.74 -16.36
C ILE A 525 12.53 5.18 -15.83
N PHE A 526 13.27 6.08 -16.50
CA PHE A 526 13.40 7.46 -16.07
C PHE A 526 12.08 8.23 -16.13
N LEU A 527 11.33 8.12 -17.24
CA LEU A 527 10.04 8.76 -17.39
C LEU A 527 9.02 8.20 -16.37
N SER A 528 9.02 6.90 -16.11
CA SER A 528 8.14 6.29 -15.11
C SER A 528 8.47 6.76 -13.70
N MET A 529 9.75 6.85 -13.34
CA MET A 529 10.17 7.43 -12.05
C MET A 529 9.73 8.89 -11.93
N PHE A 530 9.91 9.70 -12.97
CA PHE A 530 9.46 11.08 -12.99
C PHE A 530 7.93 11.18 -12.83
N LEU A 531 7.19 10.39 -13.59
CA LEU A 531 5.72 10.35 -13.50
C LEU A 531 5.25 9.91 -12.12
N PHE A 532 5.89 8.92 -11.50
CA PHE A 532 5.57 8.47 -10.13
C PHE A 532 5.70 9.61 -9.11
N LEU A 533 6.70 10.47 -9.28
CA LEU A 533 6.96 11.61 -8.39
C LEU A 533 6.01 12.78 -8.63
N VAL A 534 5.58 12.98 -9.87
CA VAL A 534 4.69 14.09 -10.27
C VAL A 534 3.22 13.75 -10.09
N PHE A 535 2.84 12.48 -10.15
CA PHE A 535 1.45 12.02 -9.99
C PHE A 535 0.76 12.52 -8.71
N PRO A 536 1.42 12.54 -7.53
CA PRO A 536 0.87 13.17 -6.33
C PRO A 536 0.46 14.63 -6.49
N ILE A 537 1.18 15.40 -7.32
CA ILE A 537 0.89 16.82 -7.58
C ILE A 537 -0.29 16.96 -8.55
N LEU A 538 -0.34 16.13 -9.60
CA LEU A 538 -1.38 16.21 -10.63
C LEU A 538 -2.77 15.76 -10.13
N GLY A 539 -2.83 15.24 -8.90
CA GLY A 539 -3.99 14.55 -8.38
C GLY A 539 -3.94 13.11 -8.87
N TRP A 540 -3.66 12.18 -7.95
CA TRP A 540 -3.81 10.78 -8.26
C TRP A 540 -5.27 10.49 -8.68
N PRO A 541 -5.52 9.40 -9.44
CA PRO A 541 -6.85 8.85 -9.65
C PRO A 541 -7.61 8.78 -8.33
N GLN A 542 -8.92 9.01 -8.36
CA GLN A 542 -9.76 9.10 -7.16
C GLN A 542 -9.61 7.91 -6.20
N ASP A 543 -9.25 6.74 -6.71
CA ASP A 543 -8.96 5.55 -5.91
C ASP A 543 -7.79 5.73 -4.93
N MET A 544 -6.83 6.59 -5.24
CA MET A 544 -5.65 6.89 -4.41
C MET A 544 -5.90 8.03 -3.41
N ASN A 545 -7.12 8.56 -3.34
CA ASN A 545 -7.49 9.56 -2.36
C ASN A 545 -7.26 9.06 -0.92
N VAL A 546 -7.20 7.75 -0.70
CA VAL A 546 -6.82 7.13 0.57
C VAL A 546 -5.39 7.50 0.95
N LEU A 547 -4.41 7.26 0.07
CA LEU A 547 -3.02 7.69 0.27
C LEU A 547 -2.90 9.21 0.38
N GLN A 548 -3.65 9.94 -0.45
CA GLN A 548 -3.65 11.39 -0.40
C GLN A 548 -4.18 11.93 0.94
N ARG A 549 -5.19 11.28 1.54
CA ARG A 549 -5.67 11.62 2.89
C ARG A 549 -4.58 11.46 3.95
N TYR A 550 -3.75 10.42 3.85
CA TYR A 550 -2.65 10.19 4.81
C TYR A 550 -1.39 11.00 4.51
N LEU A 551 -1.16 11.42 3.25
CA LEU A 551 0.06 12.08 2.80
C LEU A 551 -0.11 13.57 2.47
N TRP A 552 -1.29 14.15 2.71
CA TRP A 552 -1.61 15.53 2.29
C TRP A 552 -0.65 16.58 2.86
N GLY A 553 -0.13 16.36 4.08
CA GLY A 553 0.92 17.20 4.68
C GLY A 553 2.32 17.07 4.07
N ILE A 554 2.56 16.04 3.25
CA ILE A 554 3.88 15.67 2.70
C ILE A 554 3.98 16.04 1.20
N THR A 555 2.85 16.08 0.49
CA THR A 555 2.80 16.09 -0.98
C THR A 555 3.49 17.26 -1.67
N LEU A 556 3.63 18.43 -1.05
CA LEU A 556 4.25 19.59 -1.71
C LEU A 556 5.78 19.62 -1.56
N TYR A 557 6.31 19.39 -0.36
CA TYR A 557 7.74 19.56 -0.08
C TYR A 557 8.61 18.45 -0.70
N TYR A 558 8.15 17.19 -0.69
CA TYR A 558 8.91 16.08 -1.24
C TYR A 558 8.87 16.00 -2.75
N SER A 559 7.73 16.33 -3.36
CA SER A 559 7.62 16.34 -4.82
C SER A 559 8.49 17.45 -5.42
N VAL A 560 8.60 18.60 -4.73
CA VAL A 560 9.57 19.66 -5.06
C VAL A 560 11.01 19.19 -4.83
N ALA A 561 11.35 18.63 -3.66
CA ALA A 561 12.72 18.20 -3.36
C ALA A 561 13.22 17.08 -4.29
N VAL A 562 12.39 16.08 -4.59
CA VAL A 562 12.77 14.99 -5.49
C VAL A 562 12.72 15.45 -6.95
N GLY A 563 11.83 16.37 -7.32
CA GLY A 563 11.87 17.06 -8.60
C GLY A 563 13.20 17.81 -8.79
N VAL A 564 13.64 18.56 -7.79
CA VAL A 564 14.94 19.24 -7.77
C VAL A 564 16.10 18.26 -7.85
N LEU A 565 16.05 17.14 -7.13
CA LEU A 565 17.09 16.10 -7.18
C LEU A 565 17.15 15.43 -8.57
N ALA A 566 16.01 15.12 -9.18
CA ALA A 566 15.94 14.56 -10.53
C ALA A 566 16.49 15.54 -11.57
N VAL A 567 16.18 16.84 -11.43
CA VAL A 567 16.75 17.92 -12.25
C VAL A 567 18.26 18.09 -12.00
N ALA A 568 18.74 17.95 -10.78
CA ALA A 568 20.17 18.01 -10.46
C ALA A 568 20.93 16.82 -11.07
N VAL A 569 20.37 15.61 -10.99
CA VAL A 569 20.93 14.42 -11.66
C VAL A 569 20.93 14.61 -13.18
N LEU A 570 19.88 15.20 -13.76
CA LEU A 570 19.81 15.56 -15.18
C LEU A 570 20.91 16.56 -15.58
N TYR A 571 21.16 17.57 -14.75
CA TYR A 571 22.20 18.57 -14.99
C TYR A 571 23.60 17.94 -14.96
N ILE A 572 23.89 17.15 -13.92
CA ILE A 572 25.20 16.51 -13.73
C ILE A 572 25.50 15.48 -14.82
N THR A 573 24.51 14.67 -15.21
CA THR A 573 24.72 13.64 -16.24
C THR A 573 24.85 14.21 -17.66
N ASN A 574 24.29 15.39 -17.93
CA ASN A 574 24.50 16.08 -19.22
C ASN A 574 25.78 16.92 -19.25
N ALA A 575 26.18 17.56 -18.14
CA ALA A 575 27.41 18.35 -18.08
C ALA A 575 28.66 17.49 -18.34
N ARG A 576 28.78 16.34 -17.65
CA ARG A 576 29.93 15.43 -17.75
C ARG A 576 30.14 14.79 -19.12
N ARG A 577 29.15 14.89 -20.02
CA ARG A 577 29.15 14.24 -21.33
C ARG A 577 29.52 15.18 -22.47
N ARG A 578 29.41 16.50 -22.27
CA ARG A 578 29.95 17.49 -23.21
C ARG A 578 31.48 17.54 -23.10
N GLU A 579 32.01 17.47 -21.89
CA GLU A 579 33.45 17.43 -21.63
C GLU A 579 34.18 16.23 -22.27
N VAL A 580 33.51 15.10 -22.52
CA VAL A 580 34.10 13.89 -23.13
C VAL A 580 33.92 13.84 -24.66
N ILE A 581 33.11 14.75 -25.22
CA ILE A 581 32.93 14.87 -26.67
C ILE A 581 33.77 16.03 -27.21
N ASP A 582 34.02 17.03 -26.36
CA ASP A 582 34.86 18.19 -26.68
C ASP A 582 36.36 17.94 -26.33
N ALA A 583 36.67 16.88 -25.59
CA ALA A 583 38.03 16.34 -25.37
C ALA A 583 38.23 15.06 -26.18
#